data_AF-D8QYQ3-F1
#
_entry.id   AF-D8QYQ3-F1
#
_cell.length_a   1.000
_cell.length_b   1.000
_cell.length_c   1.000
_cell.angle_alpha   90.00
_cell.angle_beta   90.00
_cell.angle_gamma   90.00
#
_symmetry.space_group_name_H-M   'P 1'
#
loop_
_entity.id
_entity.type
_entity.pdbx_description
1 polymer ?
#
loop_
_entity_poly.entity_id
_entity_poly.type
_entity_poly.pdbx_seq_one_letter_code
_entity_poly.pdbx_strand_id
1 'polypeptide(L)'
;SGAPENAWKSGICGCWRDPESCCVTGIAPCITFGRLAETVDNDLRSCLFNGLLYCLLCAAGLCCCLSAHYRTKLREKYKLPGSRSQDFISHCFCECCSLAQEFQQ
;
A
#
# COMPACT_ATOMS: atom_id res chain seq x y z
N SER A 1 -7.72 17.42 24.02
CA SER A 1 -7.52 17.37 22.56
C SER A 1 -6.56 16.23 22.24
N GLY A 2 -7.07 15.03 22.00
CA GLY A 2 -6.23 13.86 21.73
C GLY A 2 -5.90 13.81 20.24
N ALA A 3 -4.62 13.99 19.89
CA ALA A 3 -4.16 13.49 18.60
C ALA A 3 -4.39 11.96 18.58
N PRO A 4 -4.80 11.36 17.45
CA PRO A 4 -4.88 9.90 17.37
C PRO A 4 -3.49 9.34 17.70
N GLU A 5 -3.41 8.35 18.59
CA GLU A 5 -2.13 7.79 19.06
C GLU A 5 -1.28 7.22 17.92
N ASN A 6 -1.84 7.01 16.72
CA ASN A 6 -1.13 6.66 15.50
C ASN A 6 -1.70 7.41 14.29
N ALA A 7 -0.85 7.89 13.38
CA ALA A 7 -1.27 8.61 12.17
C ALA A 7 -0.41 8.18 10.97
N TRP A 8 -0.98 8.26 9.76
CA TRP A 8 -0.22 8.03 8.53
C TRP A 8 0.93 9.05 8.43
N LYS A 9 2.16 8.57 8.17
CA LYS A 9 3.35 9.44 8.05
C LYS A 9 3.25 10.50 6.94
N SER A 10 2.50 10.21 5.88
CA SER A 10 2.26 11.09 4.75
C SER A 10 0.81 10.97 4.29
N GLY A 11 0.31 11.89 3.47
CA GLY A 11 -0.97 11.73 2.78
C GLY A 11 -0.81 10.93 1.48
N ILE A 12 -1.91 10.44 0.90
CA ILE A 12 -1.89 9.63 -0.34
C ILE A 12 -1.16 10.40 -1.46
N CYS A 13 -1.51 11.66 -1.73
CA CYS A 13 -0.81 12.48 -2.72
C CYS A 13 0.55 13.03 -2.25
N GLY A 14 1.14 12.47 -1.17
CA GLY A 14 2.49 12.81 -0.72
C GLY A 14 3.57 12.48 -1.76
N CYS A 15 3.30 11.52 -2.66
CA CYS A 15 4.15 11.13 -3.79
C CYS A 15 4.59 12.32 -4.68
N TRP A 16 3.79 13.39 -4.77
CA TRP A 16 4.14 14.58 -5.57
C TRP A 16 5.28 15.41 -4.95
N ARG A 17 5.58 15.20 -3.65
CA ARG A 17 6.71 15.83 -2.96
C ARG A 17 8.00 15.00 -3.05
N ASP A 18 7.88 13.72 -3.41
CA ASP A 18 9.01 12.81 -3.63
C ASP A 18 8.77 11.97 -4.90
N PRO A 19 9.05 12.54 -6.09
CA PRO A 19 8.84 11.87 -7.36
C PRO A 19 9.68 10.59 -7.50
N GLU A 20 10.77 10.44 -6.73
CA GLU A 20 11.60 9.24 -6.74
C GLU A 20 10.82 8.05 -6.15
N SER A 21 10.11 8.24 -5.04
CA SER A 21 9.21 7.22 -4.48
C SER A 21 8.06 6.89 -5.42
N CYS A 22 7.56 7.85 -6.21
CA CYS A 22 6.54 7.60 -7.24
C CYS A 22 7.09 6.83 -8.45
N CYS A 23 8.33 7.11 -8.86
CA CYS A 23 9.02 6.42 -9.95
C CYS A 23 9.43 5.00 -9.57
N VAL A 24 9.90 4.74 -8.35
CA VAL A 24 10.26 3.38 -7.90
C VAL A 24 9.03 2.47 -7.86
N THR A 25 7.89 2.96 -7.36
CA THR A 25 6.62 2.21 -7.42
C THR A 25 6.08 2.11 -8.84
N GLY A 26 6.36 3.07 -9.72
CA GLY A 26 6.01 2.98 -11.15
C GLY A 26 6.85 1.98 -11.95
N ILE A 27 8.12 1.79 -11.59
CA ILE A 27 9.06 0.89 -12.29
C ILE A 27 8.89 -0.56 -11.84
N ALA A 28 8.64 -0.80 -10.54
CA ALA A 28 8.49 -2.14 -10.00
C ALA A 28 7.44 -2.24 -8.87
N PRO A 29 6.15 -1.95 -9.15
CA PRO A 29 5.11 -1.93 -8.11
C PRO A 29 4.97 -3.28 -7.40
N CYS A 30 5.24 -4.39 -8.11
CA CYS A 30 5.18 -5.74 -7.57
C CYS A 30 6.25 -6.00 -6.49
N ILE A 31 7.44 -5.40 -6.61
CA ILE A 31 8.51 -5.54 -5.61
C ILE A 31 8.16 -4.72 -4.37
N THR A 32 7.71 -3.47 -4.57
CA THR A 32 7.25 -2.61 -3.47
C THR A 32 6.12 -3.28 -2.70
N PHE A 33 5.10 -3.78 -3.41
CA PHE A 33 3.98 -4.48 -2.79
C PHE A 33 4.39 -5.78 -2.11
N GLY A 34 5.30 -6.57 -2.70
CA GLY A 34 5.84 -7.77 -2.07
C GLY A 34 6.47 -7.46 -0.71
N ARG A 35 7.36 -6.46 -0.64
CA ARG A 35 8.01 -6.06 0.62
C ARG A 35 7.02 -5.52 1.66
N LEU A 36 6.00 -4.80 1.20
CA LEU A 36 4.88 -4.38 2.05
C LEU A 36 4.15 -5.60 2.63
N ALA A 37 3.81 -6.58 1.78
CA ALA A 37 3.11 -7.79 2.20
C ALA A 37 3.93 -8.64 3.18
N GLU A 38 5.24 -8.80 2.94
CA GLU A 38 6.17 -9.41 3.89
C GLU A 38 6.13 -8.71 5.25
N THR A 39 6.20 -7.38 5.26
CA THR A 39 6.16 -6.58 6.50
C THR A 39 4.82 -6.74 7.21
N VAL A 40 3.71 -6.68 6.48
CA VAL A 40 2.35 -6.78 7.03
C VAL A 40 2.10 -8.18 7.60
N ASP A 41 2.36 -9.22 6.82
CA ASP A 41 2.11 -10.62 7.19
C ASP A 41 3.17 -11.18 8.14
N ASN A 42 4.34 -10.54 8.26
CA ASN A 42 5.49 -11.04 9.00
C ASN A 42 5.99 -12.41 8.49
N ASP A 43 5.97 -12.62 7.17
CA ASP A 43 6.46 -13.83 6.49
C ASP A 43 7.24 -13.46 5.22
N LEU A 44 8.50 -13.88 5.15
CA LEU A 44 9.38 -13.67 3.99
C LEU A 44 8.79 -14.23 2.68
N ARG A 45 8.00 -15.30 2.76
CA ARG A 45 7.35 -15.89 1.58
C ARG A 45 6.30 -14.97 1.00
N SER A 46 5.66 -14.13 1.82
CA SER A 46 4.67 -13.16 1.35
C SER A 46 5.26 -12.18 0.34
N CYS A 47 6.57 -11.90 0.38
CA CYS A 47 7.21 -11.03 -0.61
C CYS A 47 7.07 -11.56 -2.03
N LEU A 48 7.51 -12.81 -2.25
CA LEU A 48 7.48 -13.42 -3.57
C LEU A 48 6.04 -13.74 -4.01
N PHE A 49 5.25 -14.39 -3.14
CA PHE A 49 3.90 -14.82 -3.50
C PHE A 49 2.98 -13.64 -3.76
N ASN A 50 2.92 -12.66 -2.86
CA ASN A 50 2.04 -11.50 -3.05
C ASN A 50 2.58 -10.55 -4.12
N GLY A 51 3.90 -10.44 -4.29
CA GLY A 51 4.49 -9.67 -5.40
C GLY A 51 4.10 -10.24 -6.77
N LEU A 52 4.21 -11.56 -6.97
CA LEU A 52 3.79 -12.24 -8.20
C LEU A 52 2.26 -12.15 -8.40
N LEU A 53 1.49 -12.41 -7.34
CA LEU A 53 0.02 -12.32 -7.39
C LEU A 53 -0.43 -10.90 -7.77
N TYR A 54 0.20 -9.88 -7.20
CA TYR A 54 -0.08 -8.49 -7.51
C TYR A 54 0.23 -8.17 -8.97
N CYS A 55 1.39 -8.59 -9.48
CA CYS A 55 1.75 -8.48 -10.89
C CYS A 55 0.70 -9.10 -11.84
N LEU A 56 0.22 -10.32 -11.51
CA LEU A 56 -0.83 -10.99 -12.28
C LEU A 56 -2.17 -10.25 -12.22
N LEU A 57 -2.55 -9.75 -11.04
CA LEU A 57 -3.77 -8.97 -10.88
C LEU A 57 -3.68 -7.59 -11.54
N CYS A 58 -2.50 -6.97 -11.63
CA CYS A 58 -2.30 -5.75 -12.42
C CYS A 58 -2.63 -6.00 -13.88
N ALA A 59 -2.12 -7.09 -14.46
CA ALA A 59 -2.41 -7.47 -15.85
C ALA A 59 -3.92 -7.74 -16.08
N ALA A 60 -4.64 -8.17 -15.04
CA ALA A 60 -6.10 -8.35 -15.07
C ALA A 60 -6.91 -7.10 -14.68
N GLY A 61 -6.26 -5.98 -14.31
CA GLY A 61 -6.93 -4.76 -13.83
C GLY A 61 -7.55 -4.87 -12.43
N LEU A 62 -7.18 -5.87 -11.63
CA LEU A 62 -7.75 -6.19 -10.31
C LEU A 62 -6.77 -5.98 -9.15
N CYS A 63 -5.59 -5.42 -9.40
CA CYS A 63 -4.56 -5.21 -8.38
C CYS A 63 -5.03 -4.36 -7.19
N CYS A 64 -5.88 -3.35 -7.44
CA CYS A 64 -6.44 -2.45 -6.43
C CYS A 64 -7.21 -3.19 -5.31
N CYS A 65 -7.85 -4.32 -5.63
CA CYS A 65 -8.56 -5.13 -4.64
C CYS A 65 -7.59 -5.79 -3.65
N LEU A 66 -6.47 -6.32 -4.17
CA LEU A 66 -5.45 -6.96 -3.36
C LEU A 66 -4.70 -5.92 -2.52
N SER A 67 -4.29 -4.80 -3.11
CA SER A 67 -3.59 -3.74 -2.38
C SER A 67 -4.47 -3.08 -1.33
N ALA A 68 -5.75 -2.77 -1.62
CA ALA A 68 -6.68 -2.26 -0.62
C ALA A 68 -6.90 -3.21 0.57
N HIS A 69 -6.87 -4.53 0.32
CA HIS A 69 -6.91 -5.52 1.38
C HIS A 69 -5.67 -5.44 2.28
N TYR A 70 -4.47 -5.30 1.70
CA TYR A 70 -3.23 -5.13 2.46
C TYR A 70 -3.14 -3.80 3.19
N ARG A 71 -3.66 -2.72 2.60
CA ARG A 71 -3.82 -1.44 3.28
C ARG A 71 -4.70 -1.56 4.52
N THR A 72 -5.80 -2.31 4.43
CA THR A 72 -6.67 -2.62 5.57
C THR A 72 -5.88 -3.35 6.67
N LYS A 73 -5.11 -4.39 6.31
CA LYS A 73 -4.26 -5.13 7.25
C LYS A 73 -3.21 -4.23 7.91
N LEU A 74 -2.53 -3.39 7.12
CA LEU A 74 -1.53 -2.44 7.60
C LEU A 74 -2.15 -1.46 8.61
N ARG A 75 -3.30 -0.89 8.25
CA ARG A 75 -4.06 0.03 9.11
C ARG A 75 -4.44 -0.62 10.43
N GLU A 76 -4.92 -1.85 10.40
CA GLU A 76 -5.27 -2.62 11.60
C GLU A 76 -4.04 -2.95 12.45
N LYS A 77 -2.93 -3.36 11.80
CA LYS A 77 -1.66 -3.70 12.48
C LYS A 77 -1.07 -2.50 13.24
N TYR A 78 -1.08 -1.32 12.64
CA TYR A 78 -0.52 -0.09 13.23
C TYR A 78 -1.58 0.81 13.88
N LYS A 79 -2.83 0.34 14.02
CA LYS A 79 -3.97 1.10 14.57
C LYS A 79 -4.13 2.49 13.95
N LEU A 80 -3.92 2.59 12.64
CA LEU A 80 -4.01 3.83 11.88
C LEU A 80 -5.48 4.23 11.64
N PRO A 81 -5.78 5.53 11.51
CA PRO A 81 -7.14 6.00 11.24
C PRO A 81 -7.56 5.64 9.81
N GLY A 82 -8.83 5.27 9.65
CA GLY A 82 -9.46 5.06 8.34
C GLY A 82 -10.53 3.99 8.36
N SER A 83 -11.06 3.66 7.19
CA SER A 83 -12.05 2.61 6.98
C SER A 83 -11.74 1.80 5.72
N ARG A 84 -12.29 0.58 5.63
CA ARG A 84 -12.14 -0.27 4.44
C ARG A 84 -12.61 0.42 3.15
N SER A 85 -13.63 1.27 3.22
CA SER A 85 -14.09 2.05 2.06
C SER A 85 -13.08 3.11 1.63
N GLN A 86 -12.46 3.81 2.59
CA GLN A 86 -11.38 4.76 2.31
C GLN A 86 -10.15 4.04 1.75
N ASP A 87 -9.84 2.85 2.27
CA ASP A 87 -8.75 2.03 1.79
C ASP A 87 -8.98 1.65 0.31
N PHE A 88 -10.17 1.15 -0.05
CA PHE A 88 -10.51 0.84 -1.44
C PHE A 88 -10.48 2.07 -2.37
N ILE A 89 -11.10 3.19 -1.95
CA ILE A 89 -11.16 4.41 -2.76
C ILE A 89 -9.75 4.97 -3.03
N SER A 90 -8.83 4.86 -2.06
CA SER A 90 -7.45 5.34 -2.25
C SER A 90 -6.73 4.64 -3.41
N HIS A 91 -6.86 3.32 -3.50
CA HIS A 91 -6.30 2.51 -4.58
C HIS A 91 -7.01 2.71 -5.92
N CYS A 92 -8.34 2.90 -5.92
CA CYS A 92 -9.08 3.27 -7.13
C CYS A 92 -8.71 4.66 -7.66
N PHE A 93 -8.41 5.62 -6.78
CA PHE A 93 -8.01 6.96 -7.16
C PHE A 93 -6.57 7.00 -7.67
N CYS A 94 -5.63 6.43 -6.91
CA CYS A 94 -4.24 6.33 -7.31
C CYS A 94 -3.54 5.16 -6.61
N GLU A 95 -3.38 4.07 -7.35
CA GLU A 95 -2.72 2.86 -6.88
C GLU A 95 -1.28 3.11 -6.44
N CYS A 96 -0.48 3.77 -7.28
CA CYS A 96 0.95 4.00 -7.01
C CYS A 96 1.18 4.87 -5.76
N CYS A 97 0.39 5.94 -5.59
CA CYS A 97 0.55 6.84 -4.46
C CYS A 97 0.06 6.21 -3.15
N SER A 98 -0.99 5.38 -3.21
CA SER A 98 -1.45 4.61 -2.04
C SER A 98 -0.38 3.60 -1.60
N LEU A 99 0.18 2.85 -2.56
CA LEU A 99 1.30 1.93 -2.31
C LEU A 99 2.55 2.62 -1.76
N ALA A 100 2.93 3.78 -2.30
CA ALA A 100 4.08 4.54 -1.81
C ALA A 100 3.86 5.02 -0.37
N GLN A 101 2.67 5.53 -0.05
CA GLN A 101 2.32 5.93 1.32
C GLN A 101 2.38 4.76 2.30
N GLU A 102 1.91 3.58 1.88
CA GLU A 102 1.94 2.34 2.67
C GLU A 102 3.35 1.83 2.91
N PHE A 103 4.20 1.82 1.88
CA PHE A 103 5.59 1.39 1.98
C PHE A 103 6.42 2.29 2.90
N GLN A 104 6.03 3.57 3.04
CA GLN A 104 6.67 4.51 3.96
C GLN A 104 6.25 4.32 5.43
N GLN A 105 5.10 3.67 5.71
CA GLN A 105 4.61 3.44 7.09
C GLN A 105 5.51 2.52 7.88
#